data_AF-A0A5D2T4S1-F1
#
_entry.id   AF-A0A5D2T4S1-F1
#
_cell.length_a   1.000
_cell.length_b   1.000
_cell.length_c   1.000
_cell.angle_alpha   90.00
_cell.angle_beta   90.00
_cell.angle_gamma   90.00
#
_symmetry.space_group_name_H-M   'P 1'
#
loop_
_entity.id
_entity.type
_entity.pdbx_description
1 polymer ?
#
loop_
_entity_poly.entity_id
_entity_poly.type
_entity_poly.pdbx_seq_one_letter_code
_entity_poly.pdbx_strand_id
1 'polypeptide(L)'
;MGSELTPTLPILDFSDAELKPGTDSWLVACKKVTHALEQYGCFIIEYDKFPLQLHNQVFSLLEELFLLPTETKMKNRYEKPLNGYVGQIPKLPLHESLGIDNATSVEGTRFFTNLMWPQGNDRFCEYISKYAKVAAELDQMVTRMIFESYGVERYHDAYTDATTYLLRLLKNRAPQQSEPTLGFITHTDKSFTTILHQNQVNALEVETRDGNRINVDFSSPSSFVVIAGDALMAWSNDRVLSPRHQVVMSGNIDRYSLGLFAFNNGTIQVPEELVDDLHPLKYNTFDHLGLLRFYRTDEGYNSKCPIKAYCGV
;
A
#
# COMPACT_ATOMS: atom_id res chain seq x y z
N MET A 1 16.17 17.25 -31.56
CA MET A 1 16.16 17.02 -30.10
C MET A 1 14.85 16.31 -29.80
N GLY A 2 14.87 14.97 -29.71
CA GLY A 2 13.70 14.24 -29.25
C GLY A 2 13.57 14.50 -27.75
N SER A 3 12.41 14.96 -27.29
CA SER A 3 12.11 14.97 -25.86
C SER A 3 12.17 13.53 -25.39
N GLU A 4 13.16 13.19 -24.56
CA GLU A 4 13.10 11.95 -23.77
C GLU A 4 11.81 12.04 -22.95
N LEU A 5 10.81 11.22 -23.32
CA LEU A 5 9.57 11.12 -22.56
C LEU A 5 9.96 10.56 -21.20
N THR A 6 9.80 11.37 -20.14
CA THR A 6 9.96 10.89 -18.77
C THR A 6 9.06 9.67 -18.58
N PRO A 7 9.57 8.53 -18.10
CA PRO A 7 8.74 7.34 -17.93
C PRO A 7 7.61 7.62 -16.94
N THR A 8 6.38 7.26 -17.30
CA THR A 8 5.17 7.44 -16.46
C THR A 8 4.54 6.08 -16.15
N LEU A 9 3.90 5.97 -14.99
CA LEU A 9 3.14 4.77 -14.65
C LEU A 9 1.87 4.62 -15.51
N PRO A 10 1.42 3.39 -15.77
CA PRO A 10 0.11 3.15 -16.37
C PRO A 10 -1.01 3.72 -15.49
N ILE A 11 -1.99 4.37 -16.12
CA ILE A 11 -3.21 4.83 -15.47
C ILE A 11 -4.38 3.96 -15.97
N LEU A 12 -5.11 3.34 -15.05
CA LEU A 12 -6.24 2.48 -15.33
C LEU A 12 -7.53 3.09 -14.75
N ASP A 13 -8.57 3.17 -15.56
CA ASP A 13 -9.86 3.71 -15.15
C ASP A 13 -10.74 2.60 -14.55
N PHE A 14 -11.11 2.76 -13.26
CA PHE A 14 -11.97 1.83 -12.52
C PHE A 14 -13.37 2.41 -12.28
N SER A 15 -13.70 3.54 -12.91
CA SER A 15 -15.00 4.21 -12.79
C SER A 15 -16.08 3.67 -13.71
N ASP A 16 -15.72 2.82 -14.67
CA ASP A 16 -16.70 2.19 -15.54
C ASP A 16 -17.62 1.25 -14.73
N ALA A 17 -18.91 1.57 -14.69
CA ALA A 17 -19.92 0.76 -14.01
C ALA A 17 -20.04 -0.66 -14.60
N GLU A 18 -19.59 -0.89 -15.83
CA GLU A 18 -19.56 -2.21 -16.49
C GLU A 18 -18.25 -2.98 -16.24
N LEU A 19 -17.32 -2.42 -15.46
CA LEU A 19 -16.13 -3.12 -14.98
C LEU A 19 -16.50 -4.10 -13.86
N LYS A 20 -17.11 -5.23 -14.26
CA LYS A 20 -17.62 -6.27 -13.37
C LYS A 20 -17.07 -7.65 -13.76
N PRO A 21 -16.81 -8.56 -12.81
CA PRO A 21 -16.34 -9.90 -13.11
C PRO A 21 -17.18 -10.61 -14.18
N GLY A 22 -16.51 -11.20 -15.16
CA GLY A 22 -17.13 -11.92 -16.28
C GLY A 22 -17.48 -11.07 -17.51
N THR A 23 -17.29 -9.74 -17.49
CA THR A 23 -17.45 -8.90 -18.69
C THR A 23 -16.16 -8.82 -19.53
N ASP A 24 -16.27 -8.45 -20.80
CA ASP A 24 -15.10 -8.24 -21.67
C ASP A 24 -14.20 -7.11 -21.16
N SER A 25 -14.79 -6.03 -20.63
CA SER A 25 -14.04 -4.91 -20.04
C SER A 25 -13.23 -5.36 -18.83
N TRP A 26 -13.79 -6.25 -18.01
CA TRP A 26 -13.09 -6.85 -16.88
C TRP A 26 -11.92 -7.73 -17.31
N LEU A 27 -12.11 -8.62 -18.30
CA LEU A 27 -11.02 -9.46 -18.82
C LEU A 27 -9.87 -8.63 -19.39
N VAL A 28 -10.18 -7.51 -20.06
CA VAL A 28 -9.18 -6.55 -20.53
C VAL A 28 -8.47 -5.86 -19.36
N ALA A 29 -9.21 -5.47 -18.32
CA ALA A 29 -8.63 -4.87 -17.12
C ALA A 29 -7.72 -5.84 -16.36
N CYS A 30 -8.09 -7.12 -16.21
CA CYS A 30 -7.25 -8.17 -15.62
C CYS A 30 -5.86 -8.20 -16.28
N LYS A 31 -5.84 -8.24 -17.62
CA LYS A 31 -4.58 -8.25 -18.39
C LYS A 31 -3.77 -6.98 -18.18
N LYS A 32 -4.41 -5.80 -18.16
CA LYS A 32 -3.73 -4.51 -17.93
C LYS A 32 -3.15 -4.40 -16.53
N VAL A 33 -3.91 -4.81 -15.51
CA VAL A 33 -3.48 -4.84 -14.10
C VAL A 33 -2.26 -5.75 -13.94
N THR A 34 -2.36 -7.00 -14.37
CA THR A 34 -1.23 -7.94 -14.26
C THR A 34 -0.03 -7.46 -15.03
N HIS A 35 -0.20 -6.98 -16.27
CA HIS A 35 0.92 -6.45 -17.04
C HIS A 35 1.61 -5.27 -16.34
N ALA A 36 0.85 -4.33 -15.76
CA ALA A 36 1.43 -3.21 -15.04
C ALA A 36 2.22 -3.67 -13.79
N LEU A 37 1.70 -4.65 -13.05
CA LEU A 37 2.37 -5.23 -11.88
C LEU A 37 3.63 -6.03 -12.26
N GLU A 38 3.62 -6.74 -13.38
CA GLU A 38 4.78 -7.46 -13.89
C GLU A 38 5.87 -6.50 -14.41
N GLN A 39 5.50 -5.38 -15.06
CA GLN A 39 6.47 -4.45 -15.63
C GLN A 39 7.00 -3.43 -14.62
N TYR A 40 6.13 -2.88 -13.79
CA TYR A 40 6.43 -1.75 -12.90
C TYR A 40 6.26 -2.07 -11.42
N GLY A 41 5.53 -3.15 -11.08
CA GLY A 41 5.16 -3.46 -9.69
C GLY A 41 4.09 -2.52 -9.11
N CYS A 42 3.63 -1.55 -9.88
CA CYS A 42 2.61 -0.59 -9.46
C CYS A 42 1.90 0.06 -10.66
N PHE A 43 0.77 0.69 -10.40
CA PHE A 43 0.02 1.49 -11.37
C PHE A 43 -0.92 2.47 -10.66
N ILE A 44 -1.45 3.43 -11.42
CA ILE A 44 -2.41 4.40 -10.93
C ILE A 44 -3.83 3.94 -11.32
N ILE A 45 -4.77 4.09 -10.40
CA ILE A 45 -6.20 3.89 -10.62
C ILE A 45 -6.88 5.26 -10.57
N GLU A 46 -7.78 5.55 -11.51
CA GLU A 46 -8.79 6.60 -11.36
C GLU A 46 -10.11 5.97 -10.87
N TYR A 47 -10.68 6.51 -9.79
CA TYR A 47 -11.87 5.94 -9.13
C TYR A 47 -12.85 6.99 -8.56
N ASP A 48 -13.87 7.31 -9.36
CA ASP A 48 -14.96 8.27 -9.10
C ASP A 48 -15.86 7.97 -7.89
N LYS A 49 -15.90 6.73 -7.38
CA LYS A 49 -16.61 6.42 -6.12
C LYS A 49 -15.95 7.07 -4.89
N PHE A 50 -14.81 7.72 -5.07
CA PHE A 50 -14.19 8.59 -4.07
C PHE A 50 -14.29 10.07 -4.49
N PRO A 51 -15.42 10.75 -4.21
CA PRO A 51 -15.65 12.12 -4.66
C PRO A 51 -14.80 13.14 -3.89
N LEU A 52 -14.57 14.30 -4.51
CA LEU A 52 -13.80 15.42 -3.94
C LEU A 52 -14.24 15.82 -2.52
N GLN A 53 -15.53 15.77 -2.23
CA GLN A 53 -16.03 16.07 -0.88
C GLN A 53 -15.48 15.09 0.16
N LEU A 54 -15.46 13.79 -0.16
CA LEU A 54 -14.92 12.76 0.73
C LEU A 54 -13.39 12.92 0.88
N HIS A 55 -12.69 13.20 -0.22
CA HIS A 55 -11.27 13.55 -0.22
C HIS A 55 -10.96 14.68 0.77
N ASN A 56 -11.63 15.82 0.61
CA ASN A 56 -11.39 17.01 1.45
C ASN A 56 -11.65 16.74 2.93
N GLN A 57 -12.71 15.99 3.27
CA GLN A 57 -13.01 15.63 4.66
C GLN A 57 -11.94 14.73 5.26
N VAL A 58 -11.49 13.71 4.52
CA VAL A 58 -10.44 12.78 5.00
C VAL A 58 -9.12 13.51 5.24
N PHE A 59 -8.69 14.38 4.32
CA PHE A 59 -7.42 15.10 4.50
C PHE A 59 -7.48 16.19 5.58
N SER A 60 -8.61 16.88 5.73
CA SER A 60 -8.82 17.78 6.87
C SER A 60 -8.74 17.03 8.21
N LEU A 61 -9.29 15.83 8.29
CA LEU A 61 -9.20 14.98 9.49
C LEU A 61 -7.78 14.46 9.77
N LEU A 62 -6.97 14.23 8.73
CA LEU A 62 -5.55 13.92 8.89
C LEU A 62 -4.79 15.11 9.48
N GLU A 63 -5.06 16.33 9.02
CA GLU A 63 -4.47 17.53 9.61
C GLU A 63 -4.77 17.63 11.11
N GLU A 64 -6.04 17.45 11.50
CA GLU A 64 -6.47 17.43 12.91
C GLU A 64 -5.76 16.33 13.73
N LEU A 65 -5.63 15.12 13.18
CA LEU A 65 -4.92 14.02 13.82
C LEU A 65 -3.47 14.38 14.11
N PHE A 66 -2.76 14.93 13.11
CA PHE A 66 -1.34 15.22 13.24
C PHE A 66 -1.04 16.47 14.07
N LEU A 67 -2.03 17.32 14.33
CA LEU A 67 -1.96 18.42 15.30
C LEU A 67 -2.06 17.96 16.77
N LEU A 68 -2.47 16.72 17.04
CA LEU A 68 -2.48 16.19 18.40
C LEU A 68 -1.07 16.20 19.02
N PRO A 69 -0.96 16.32 20.36
CA PRO A 69 0.32 16.20 21.05
C PRO A 69 1.04 14.88 20.70
N THR A 70 2.36 14.93 20.54
CA THR A 70 3.19 13.76 20.22
C THR A 70 2.98 12.63 21.23
N GLU A 71 2.84 12.96 22.51
CA GLU A 71 2.60 11.99 23.59
C GLU A 71 1.26 11.26 23.42
N THR A 72 0.25 11.92 22.87
CA THR A 72 -1.05 11.30 22.54
C THR A 72 -0.88 10.33 21.37
N LYS A 73 -0.23 10.77 20.28
CA LYS A 73 0.03 9.93 19.10
C LYS A 73 0.85 8.68 19.45
N MET A 74 1.85 8.82 20.33
CA MET A 74 2.69 7.71 20.83
C MET A 74 1.97 6.65 21.67
N LYS A 75 0.70 6.87 22.04
CA LYS A 75 -0.15 5.84 22.66
C LYS A 75 -0.59 4.78 21.64
N ASN A 76 -0.59 5.08 20.34
CA ASN A 76 -0.89 4.13 19.27
C ASN A 76 0.20 3.05 19.19
N ARG A 77 0.02 1.97 19.94
CA ARG A 77 0.97 0.85 20.04
C ARG A 77 0.23 -0.46 19.81
N TYR A 78 0.87 -1.35 19.08
CA TYR A 78 0.39 -2.71 18.82
C TYR A 78 1.51 -3.71 19.10
N GLU A 79 1.13 -4.91 19.51
CA GLU A 79 2.07 -6.05 19.58
C GLU A 79 2.51 -6.46 18.17
N LYS A 80 1.59 -6.39 17.20
CA LYS A 80 1.87 -6.68 15.79
C LYS A 80 2.91 -5.68 15.24
N PRO A 81 4.01 -6.18 14.64
CA PRO A 81 5.01 -5.34 14.01
C PRO A 81 4.44 -4.31 13.03
N LEU A 82 4.99 -3.08 13.05
CA LEU A 82 4.73 -1.99 12.09
C LEU A 82 3.32 -1.36 12.14
N ASN A 83 2.47 -1.78 13.08
CA ASN A 83 1.06 -1.35 13.16
C ASN A 83 0.81 -0.06 13.96
N GLY A 84 1.77 0.44 14.73
CA GLY A 84 1.58 1.59 15.63
C GLY A 84 2.15 2.90 15.10
N TYR A 85 2.34 3.84 16.03
CA TYR A 85 3.01 5.11 15.80
C TYR A 85 4.45 4.92 15.34
N VAL A 86 4.82 5.62 14.27
CA VAL A 86 6.19 5.73 13.78
C VAL A 86 6.50 7.20 13.52
N GLY A 87 7.42 7.76 14.30
CA GLY A 87 7.85 9.15 14.20
C GLY A 87 8.96 9.44 15.20
N GLN A 88 9.43 10.68 15.27
CA GLN A 88 10.57 11.07 16.12
C GLN A 88 11.86 10.26 15.83
N ILE A 89 12.04 9.84 14.57
CA ILE A 89 13.24 9.13 14.12
C ILE A 89 14.22 10.19 13.60
N PRO A 90 15.39 10.40 14.23
CA PRO A 90 16.31 11.47 13.82
C PRO A 90 16.76 11.37 12.35
N LYS A 91 16.84 10.16 11.81
CA LYS A 91 17.18 9.89 10.39
C LYS A 91 16.03 10.15 9.41
N LEU A 92 14.79 10.27 9.89
CA LEU A 92 13.58 10.54 9.12
C LEU A 92 12.81 11.70 9.76
N PRO A 93 13.41 12.89 9.86
CA PRO A 93 12.87 14.00 10.65
C PRO A 93 11.57 14.58 10.06
N LEU A 94 11.27 14.25 8.78
CA LEU A 94 10.07 14.70 8.11
C LEU A 94 8.87 13.78 8.36
N HIS A 95 9.10 12.54 8.76
CA HIS A 95 8.09 11.48 8.74
C HIS A 95 7.39 11.31 10.09
N GLU A 96 6.07 11.18 10.02
CA GLU A 96 5.24 10.71 11.11
C GLU A 96 4.10 9.85 10.55
N SER A 97 3.74 8.77 11.25
CA SER A 97 2.60 7.94 10.86
C SER A 97 1.97 7.23 12.05
N LEU A 98 0.71 6.88 11.89
CA LEU A 98 -0.10 6.09 12.83
C LEU A 98 -0.77 4.95 12.08
N GLY A 99 -1.04 3.84 12.77
CA GLY A 99 -1.73 2.70 12.18
C GLY A 99 -3.07 2.42 12.86
N ILE A 100 -4.04 2.02 12.05
CA ILE A 100 -5.33 1.49 12.44
C ILE A 100 -5.36 0.03 11.97
N ASP A 101 -5.18 -0.89 12.92
CA ASP A 101 -5.34 -2.32 12.63
C ASP A 101 -6.83 -2.66 12.45
N ASN A 102 -7.13 -3.56 11.51
CA ASN A 102 -8.51 -3.91 11.11
C ASN A 102 -9.35 -2.67 10.76
N ALA A 103 -8.79 -1.74 9.98
CA ALA A 103 -9.41 -0.45 9.67
C ALA A 103 -10.74 -0.53 8.92
N THR A 104 -11.03 -1.66 8.26
CA THR A 104 -12.31 -1.91 7.59
C THR A 104 -13.44 -2.23 8.57
N SER A 105 -13.10 -2.61 9.82
CA SER A 105 -14.06 -2.81 10.91
C SER A 105 -14.39 -1.50 11.63
N VAL A 106 -15.63 -1.39 12.10
CA VAL A 106 -16.08 -0.23 12.90
C VAL A 106 -15.35 -0.24 14.24
N GLU A 107 -15.13 -1.43 14.80
CA GLU A 107 -14.45 -1.67 16.07
C GLU A 107 -13.00 -1.20 16.02
N GLY A 108 -12.24 -1.56 14.98
CA GLY A 108 -10.84 -1.15 14.82
C GLY A 108 -10.70 0.37 14.70
N THR A 109 -11.54 1.00 13.87
CA THR A 109 -11.51 2.46 13.70
C THR A 109 -11.96 3.19 14.98
N ARG A 110 -12.98 2.68 15.67
CA ARG A 110 -13.47 3.25 16.94
C ARG A 110 -12.44 3.11 18.06
N PHE A 111 -11.77 1.96 18.14
CA PHE A 111 -10.66 1.75 19.09
C PHE A 111 -9.57 2.80 18.89
N PHE A 112 -9.09 2.97 17.65
CA PHE A 112 -8.11 4.01 17.32
C PHE A 112 -8.62 5.42 17.67
N THR A 113 -9.86 5.73 17.32
CA THR A 113 -10.46 7.04 17.56
C THR A 113 -10.52 7.36 19.05
N ASN A 114 -10.99 6.42 19.89
CA ASN A 114 -11.05 6.61 21.34
C ASN A 114 -9.66 6.77 21.97
N LEU A 115 -8.64 6.12 21.39
CA LEU A 115 -7.26 6.25 21.84
C LEU A 115 -6.70 7.66 21.58
N MET A 116 -7.00 8.24 20.40
CA MET A 116 -6.54 9.57 20.00
C MET A 116 -7.38 10.69 20.63
N TRP A 117 -8.68 10.48 20.73
CA TRP A 117 -9.66 11.41 21.32
C TRP A 117 -10.51 10.68 22.37
N PRO A 118 -10.10 10.67 23.65
CA PRO A 118 -10.86 10.02 24.72
C PRO A 118 -12.26 10.58 24.96
N GLN A 119 -12.53 11.80 24.49
CA GLN A 119 -13.86 12.44 24.53
C GLN A 119 -14.73 12.10 23.31
N GLY A 120 -14.24 11.28 22.40
CA GLY A 120 -14.90 10.92 21.14
C GLY A 120 -14.54 11.85 19.98
N ASN A 121 -14.63 11.30 18.77
CA ASN A 121 -14.54 12.02 17.50
C ASN A 121 -15.28 11.21 16.42
N ASP A 122 -16.62 11.23 16.47
CA ASP A 122 -17.46 10.43 15.59
C ASP A 122 -17.22 10.74 14.11
N ARG A 123 -16.95 12.01 13.78
CA ARG A 123 -16.61 12.44 12.43
C ARG A 123 -15.35 11.74 11.93
N PHE A 124 -14.28 11.72 12.73
CA PHE A 124 -13.06 11.00 12.37
C PHE A 124 -13.35 9.50 12.15
N CYS A 125 -14.04 8.87 13.11
CA CYS A 125 -14.35 7.45 13.02
C CYS A 125 -15.15 7.10 11.77
N GLU A 126 -16.19 7.88 11.44
CA GLU A 126 -17.06 7.65 10.29
C GLU A 126 -16.29 7.77 8.97
N TYR A 127 -15.62 8.91 8.76
CA TYR A 127 -14.97 9.22 7.49
C TYR A 127 -13.74 8.34 7.22
N ILE A 128 -12.94 8.02 8.24
CA ILE A 128 -11.79 7.13 8.09
C ILE A 128 -12.23 5.68 7.89
N SER A 129 -13.29 5.22 8.56
CA SER A 129 -13.85 3.88 8.29
C SER A 129 -14.42 3.79 6.87
N LYS A 130 -15.09 4.85 6.40
CA LYS A 130 -15.58 4.93 5.01
C LYS A 130 -14.44 4.90 4.01
N TYR A 131 -13.37 5.66 4.24
CA TYR A 131 -12.16 5.61 3.41
C TYR A 131 -11.56 4.20 3.37
N ALA A 132 -11.38 3.56 4.53
CA ALA A 132 -10.80 2.23 4.62
C ALA A 132 -11.59 1.19 3.81
N LYS A 133 -12.93 1.27 3.84
CA LYS A 133 -13.81 0.40 3.06
C LYS A 133 -13.67 0.62 1.55
N VAL A 134 -13.58 1.88 1.10
CA VAL A 134 -13.38 2.21 -0.32
C VAL A 134 -12.01 1.69 -0.81
N ALA A 135 -10.95 1.90 -0.03
CA ALA A 135 -9.63 1.39 -0.38
C ALA A 135 -9.58 -0.15 -0.37
N ALA A 136 -10.30 -0.81 0.54
CA ALA A 136 -10.40 -2.27 0.57
C ALA A 136 -11.21 -2.83 -0.63
N GLU A 137 -12.25 -2.12 -1.08
CA GLU A 137 -12.97 -2.48 -2.31
C GLU A 137 -12.03 -2.47 -3.53
N LEU A 138 -11.20 -1.42 -3.66
CA LEU A 138 -10.18 -1.35 -4.71
C LEU A 138 -9.18 -2.51 -4.62
N ASP A 139 -8.67 -2.80 -3.41
CA ASP A 139 -7.76 -3.91 -3.17
C ASP A 139 -8.36 -5.27 -3.57
N GLN A 140 -9.62 -5.51 -3.19
CA GLN A 140 -10.36 -6.72 -3.53
C GLN A 140 -10.59 -6.86 -5.04
N MET A 141 -10.94 -5.76 -5.73
CA MET A 141 -11.06 -5.75 -7.19
C MET A 141 -9.75 -6.12 -7.86
N VAL A 142 -8.65 -5.47 -7.46
CA VAL A 142 -7.31 -5.71 -8.01
C VAL A 142 -6.84 -7.14 -7.73
N THR A 143 -7.02 -7.62 -6.50
CA THR A 143 -6.67 -8.99 -6.10
C THR A 143 -7.43 -9.99 -6.95
N ARG A 144 -8.74 -9.81 -7.14
CA ARG A 144 -9.53 -10.69 -8.01
C ARG A 144 -9.01 -10.71 -9.45
N MET A 145 -8.72 -9.52 -10.00
CA MET A 145 -8.15 -9.38 -11.34
C MET A 145 -6.81 -10.13 -11.48
N ILE A 146 -5.95 -10.07 -10.46
CA ILE A 146 -4.67 -10.80 -10.44
C ILE A 146 -4.91 -12.32 -10.48
N PHE A 147 -5.80 -12.83 -9.63
CA PHE A 147 -6.09 -14.27 -9.53
C PHE A 147 -6.71 -14.81 -10.83
N GLU A 148 -7.65 -14.06 -11.43
CA GLU A 148 -8.27 -14.42 -12.71
C GLU A 148 -7.28 -14.34 -13.88
N SER A 149 -6.41 -13.33 -13.91
CA SER A 149 -5.40 -13.20 -14.97
C SER A 149 -4.38 -14.35 -14.98
N TYR A 150 -4.06 -14.88 -13.79
CA TYR A 150 -3.18 -16.04 -13.64
C TYR A 150 -3.90 -17.40 -13.73
N GLY A 151 -5.23 -17.43 -13.90
CA GLY A 151 -6.02 -18.66 -13.99
C GLY A 151 -6.03 -19.47 -12.70
N VAL A 152 -5.99 -18.79 -11.55
CA VAL A 152 -5.89 -19.38 -10.20
C VAL A 152 -7.06 -18.94 -9.32
N GLU A 153 -8.24 -18.72 -9.92
CA GLU A 153 -9.44 -18.21 -9.26
C GLU A 153 -9.88 -19.07 -8.07
N ARG A 154 -9.60 -20.38 -8.12
CA ARG A 154 -9.94 -21.34 -7.06
C ARG A 154 -9.35 -20.98 -5.69
N TYR A 155 -8.30 -20.16 -5.64
CA TYR A 155 -7.65 -19.73 -4.40
C TYR A 155 -8.15 -18.38 -3.88
N HIS A 156 -8.91 -17.63 -4.68
CA HIS A 156 -9.27 -16.23 -4.40
C HIS A 156 -10.08 -16.07 -3.11
N ASP A 157 -11.12 -16.89 -2.92
CA ASP A 157 -12.04 -16.73 -1.79
C ASP A 157 -11.33 -17.05 -0.47
N ALA A 158 -10.53 -18.12 -0.44
CA ALA A 158 -9.71 -18.47 0.72
C ALA A 158 -8.67 -17.37 1.05
N TYR A 159 -8.06 -16.76 0.05
CA TYR A 159 -7.16 -15.62 0.25
C TYR A 159 -7.92 -14.41 0.83
N THR A 160 -9.09 -14.09 0.27
CA THR A 160 -9.91 -12.94 0.68
C THR A 160 -10.40 -13.10 2.12
N ASP A 161 -10.87 -14.29 2.49
CA ASP A 161 -11.37 -14.60 3.85
C ASP A 161 -10.26 -14.47 4.91
N ALA A 162 -9.01 -14.76 4.53
CA ALA A 162 -7.85 -14.64 5.41
C ALA A 162 -7.21 -13.23 5.38
N THR A 163 -7.71 -12.31 4.54
CA THR A 163 -7.11 -10.99 4.37
C THR A 163 -7.49 -10.04 5.52
N THR A 164 -6.51 -9.32 6.04
CA THR A 164 -6.66 -8.24 7.01
C THR A 164 -6.00 -6.97 6.52
N TYR A 165 -6.55 -5.83 6.91
CA TYR A 165 -6.08 -4.53 6.46
C TYR A 165 -5.50 -3.70 7.61
N LEU A 166 -4.28 -3.22 7.40
CA LEU A 166 -3.70 -2.14 8.20
C LEU A 166 -3.83 -0.85 7.40
N LEU A 167 -4.57 0.12 7.93
CA LEU A 167 -4.55 1.48 7.39
C LEU A 167 -3.48 2.29 8.11
N ARG A 168 -2.51 2.82 7.37
CA ARG A 168 -1.58 3.83 7.89
C ARG A 168 -1.99 5.21 7.45
N LEU A 169 -2.02 6.12 8.41
CA LEU A 169 -2.22 7.56 8.24
C LEU A 169 -0.84 8.19 8.32
N LEU A 170 -0.39 8.87 7.28
CA LEU A 170 0.99 9.34 7.16
C LEU A 170 1.06 10.83 6.91
N LYS A 171 2.06 11.46 7.52
CA LYS A 171 2.47 12.84 7.31
C LYS A 171 3.96 12.88 6.97
N ASN A 172 4.29 13.63 5.93
CA ASN A 172 5.64 14.09 5.67
C ASN A 172 5.61 15.62 5.68
N ARG A 173 6.20 16.23 6.70
CA ARG A 173 6.25 17.70 6.77
C ARG A 173 7.13 18.27 5.67
N ALA A 174 6.84 19.49 5.23
CA ALA A 174 7.73 20.22 4.37
C ALA A 174 9.11 20.41 5.05
N PRO A 175 10.22 20.20 4.33
CA PRO A 175 11.55 20.46 4.86
C PRO A 175 11.73 21.96 5.13
N GLN A 176 12.42 22.30 6.22
CA GLN A 176 12.76 23.68 6.55
C GLN A 176 14.21 23.98 6.20
N GLN A 177 14.47 25.12 5.55
CA GLN A 177 15.82 25.60 5.25
C GLN A 177 16.70 24.54 4.57
N SER A 178 17.78 24.10 5.23
CA SER A 178 18.76 23.12 4.75
C SER A 178 18.52 21.69 5.26
N GLU A 179 17.32 21.39 5.77
CA GLU A 179 17.00 20.03 6.19
C GLU A 179 17.01 19.04 5.00
N PRO A 180 17.35 17.77 5.24
CA PRO A 180 17.22 16.73 4.21
C PRO A 180 15.78 16.64 3.70
N THR A 181 15.64 16.48 2.39
CA THR A 181 14.34 16.35 1.70
C THR A 181 13.75 14.95 1.77
N LEU A 182 14.49 13.96 2.30
CA LEU A 182 14.03 12.58 2.38
C LEU A 182 12.83 12.46 3.32
N GLY A 183 11.65 12.27 2.74
CA GLY A 183 10.40 12.04 3.45
C GLY A 183 10.32 10.63 4.02
N PHE A 184 10.76 9.62 3.28
CA PHE A 184 10.82 8.24 3.75
C PHE A 184 11.86 7.45 2.95
N ILE A 185 12.56 6.51 3.61
CA ILE A 185 13.65 5.74 3.01
C ILE A 185 13.16 4.86 1.84
N THR A 186 14.09 4.51 0.95
CA THR A 186 13.84 3.49 -0.07
C THR A 186 13.56 2.13 0.57
N HIS A 187 12.43 1.52 0.22
CA HIS A 187 12.01 0.22 0.72
C HIS A 187 11.08 -0.47 -0.27
N THR A 188 10.74 -1.73 0.00
CA THR A 188 9.61 -2.44 -0.61
C THR A 188 8.55 -2.69 0.44
N ASP A 189 7.30 -2.75 0.01
CA ASP A 189 6.18 -3.06 0.89
C ASP A 189 6.17 -4.54 1.29
N LYS A 190 5.79 -4.83 2.53
CA LYS A 190 5.77 -6.20 3.07
C LYS A 190 4.42 -6.87 2.94
N SER A 191 3.41 -6.10 2.56
CA SER A 191 2.05 -6.54 2.27
C SER A 191 2.00 -7.41 1.01
N PHE A 192 0.81 -7.91 0.71
CA PHE A 192 0.52 -8.46 -0.61
C PHE A 192 0.34 -7.31 -1.61
N THR A 193 -0.55 -6.38 -1.29
CA THR A 193 -0.86 -5.18 -2.06
C THR A 193 -0.99 -3.98 -1.12
N THR A 194 -0.75 -2.79 -1.66
CA THR A 194 -0.94 -1.52 -0.98
C THR A 194 -1.76 -0.59 -1.86
N ILE A 195 -2.82 -0.01 -1.30
CA ILE A 195 -3.59 1.07 -1.92
C ILE A 195 -3.18 2.38 -1.26
N LEU A 196 -2.48 3.24 -2.01
CA LEU A 196 -2.01 4.53 -1.54
C LEU A 196 -2.85 5.67 -2.13
N HIS A 197 -3.22 6.62 -1.28
CA HIS A 197 -3.88 7.87 -1.64
C HIS A 197 -3.16 9.03 -0.97
N GLN A 198 -3.05 10.18 -1.65
CA GLN A 198 -2.33 11.35 -1.13
C GLN A 198 -3.06 12.65 -1.47
N ASN A 199 -2.68 13.73 -0.79
CA ASN A 199 -3.07 15.08 -1.17
C ASN A 199 -2.30 15.55 -2.42
N GLN A 200 -2.46 16.81 -2.83
CA GLN A 200 -1.87 17.39 -4.04
C GLN A 200 -0.33 17.43 -4.09
N VAL A 201 0.38 16.88 -3.09
CA VAL A 201 1.84 16.91 -3.00
C VAL A 201 2.42 15.60 -3.53
N ASN A 202 2.89 15.66 -4.78
CA ASN A 202 3.61 14.56 -5.42
C ASN A 202 5.05 14.44 -4.90
N ALA A 203 5.32 13.35 -4.17
CA ALA A 203 6.62 13.09 -3.56
C ALA A 203 7.04 11.61 -3.62
N LEU A 204 6.16 10.72 -4.12
CA LEU A 204 6.43 9.29 -4.23
C LEU A 204 7.28 9.04 -5.47
N GLU A 205 8.41 8.36 -5.28
CA GLU A 205 9.28 7.87 -6.35
C GLU A 205 9.28 6.34 -6.35
N VAL A 206 9.12 5.74 -7.51
CA VAL A 206 9.21 4.28 -7.72
C VAL A 206 10.42 3.96 -8.59
N GLU A 207 11.20 2.97 -8.17
CA GLU A 207 12.35 2.45 -8.90
C GLU A 207 11.91 1.37 -9.90
N THR A 208 12.26 1.57 -11.16
CA THR A 208 12.05 0.60 -12.25
C THR A 208 13.09 -0.52 -12.20
N ARG A 209 12.87 -1.59 -12.97
CA ARG A 209 13.83 -2.70 -13.13
C ARG A 209 15.23 -2.25 -13.52
N ASP A 210 15.33 -1.20 -14.33
CA ASP A 210 16.60 -0.67 -14.83
C ASP A 210 17.27 0.33 -13.87
N GLY A 211 16.72 0.51 -12.67
CA GLY A 211 17.22 1.44 -11.66
C GLY A 211 16.83 2.90 -11.88
N ASN A 212 16.09 3.21 -12.95
CA ASN A 212 15.52 4.55 -13.18
C ASN A 212 14.39 4.82 -12.18
N ARG A 213 14.14 6.10 -11.89
CA ARG A 213 13.06 6.54 -10.99
C ARG A 213 11.90 7.16 -11.75
N ILE A 214 10.70 6.78 -11.37
CA ILE A 214 9.44 7.34 -11.85
C ILE A 214 8.82 8.14 -10.71
N ASN A 215 8.55 9.42 -10.97
CA ASN A 215 7.71 10.22 -10.09
C ASN A 215 6.26 9.80 -10.28
N VAL A 216 5.58 9.49 -9.19
CA VAL A 216 4.16 9.15 -9.23
C VAL A 216 3.33 10.43 -9.12
N ASP A 217 2.71 10.79 -10.24
CA ASP A 217 1.91 12.00 -10.38
C ASP A 217 0.42 11.68 -10.28
N PHE A 218 -0.26 12.23 -9.27
CA PHE A 218 -1.70 12.06 -9.10
C PHE A 218 -2.42 13.10 -9.96
N SER A 219 -3.12 12.63 -11.00
CA SER A 219 -3.91 13.48 -11.90
C SER A 219 -5.15 14.07 -11.26
N SER A 220 -5.68 13.45 -10.20
CA SER A 220 -6.92 13.87 -9.57
C SER A 220 -7.03 13.48 -8.08
N PRO A 221 -7.94 14.10 -7.32
CA PRO A 221 -8.33 13.67 -5.95
C PRO A 221 -8.97 12.28 -5.87
N SER A 222 -9.27 11.67 -7.03
CA SER A 222 -9.80 10.32 -7.20
C SER A 222 -8.74 9.34 -7.69
N SER A 223 -7.48 9.78 -7.81
CA SER A 223 -6.34 8.91 -8.15
C SER A 223 -5.88 8.12 -6.93
N PHE A 224 -5.63 6.84 -7.12
CA PHE A 224 -5.01 5.93 -6.16
C PHE A 224 -3.81 5.24 -6.81
N VAL A 225 -2.84 4.82 -6.02
CA VAL A 225 -1.73 4.00 -6.51
C VAL A 225 -1.83 2.62 -5.89
N VAL A 226 -1.76 1.59 -6.73
CA VAL A 226 -1.58 0.21 -6.30
C VAL A 226 -0.09 -0.10 -6.34
N ILE A 227 0.44 -0.63 -5.25
CA ILE A 227 1.83 -1.12 -5.17
C ILE A 227 1.78 -2.60 -4.76
N ALA A 228 2.45 -3.47 -5.53
CA ALA A 228 2.67 -4.84 -5.13
C ALA A 228 3.74 -4.90 -4.04
N GLY A 229 3.49 -5.69 -3.00
CA GLY A 229 4.47 -5.96 -1.97
C GLY A 229 5.20 -7.28 -2.18
N ASP A 230 6.15 -7.54 -1.28
CA ASP A 230 7.01 -8.71 -1.33
C ASP A 230 6.18 -10.01 -1.32
N ALA A 231 5.08 -10.05 -0.55
CA ALA A 231 4.26 -11.25 -0.45
C ALA A 231 3.57 -11.61 -1.77
N LEU A 232 3.14 -10.63 -2.58
CA LEU A 232 2.59 -10.87 -3.91
C LEU A 232 3.67 -11.28 -4.92
N MET A 233 4.87 -10.69 -4.83
CA MET A 233 6.03 -11.13 -5.63
C MET A 233 6.36 -12.61 -5.35
N ALA A 234 6.39 -13.02 -4.09
CA ALA A 234 6.62 -14.42 -3.72
C ALA A 234 5.48 -15.33 -4.17
N TRP A 235 4.23 -14.97 -3.89
CA TRP A 235 3.04 -15.72 -4.30
C TRP A 235 2.98 -15.96 -5.81
N SER A 236 3.35 -14.95 -6.62
CA SER A 236 3.36 -15.04 -8.09
C SER A 236 4.61 -15.75 -8.66
N ASN A 237 5.50 -16.24 -7.80
CA ASN A 237 6.76 -16.90 -8.15
C ASN A 237 7.74 -15.98 -8.93
N ASP A 238 7.92 -14.73 -8.48
CA ASP A 238 8.68 -13.64 -9.13
C ASP A 238 8.09 -13.10 -10.45
N ARG A 239 6.82 -13.40 -10.79
CA ARG A 239 6.19 -12.80 -11.99
C ARG A 239 5.88 -11.32 -11.76
N VAL A 240 5.20 -11.02 -10.65
CA VAL A 240 4.94 -9.64 -10.21
C VAL A 240 6.19 -9.07 -9.54
N LEU A 241 6.47 -7.79 -9.77
CA LEU A 241 7.52 -7.08 -9.08
C LEU A 241 7.04 -6.50 -7.76
N SER A 242 7.88 -6.57 -6.73
CA SER A 242 7.77 -5.71 -5.55
C SER A 242 8.70 -4.51 -5.75
N PRO A 243 8.19 -3.33 -6.14
CA PRO A 243 9.06 -2.25 -6.56
C PRO A 243 9.61 -1.50 -5.34
N ARG A 244 10.89 -1.16 -5.42
CA ARG A 244 11.51 -0.25 -4.45
C ARG A 244 10.92 1.14 -4.65
N HIS A 245 10.55 1.80 -3.57
CA HIS A 245 9.99 3.14 -3.63
C HIS A 245 10.38 3.96 -2.40
N GLN A 246 10.30 5.28 -2.53
CA GLN A 246 10.67 6.23 -1.48
C GLN A 246 9.82 7.49 -1.54
N VAL A 247 9.93 8.34 -0.52
CA VAL A 247 9.29 9.66 -0.52
C VAL A 247 10.36 10.75 -0.46
N VAL A 248 10.33 11.67 -1.43
CA VAL A 248 11.20 12.85 -1.48
C VAL A 248 10.33 14.09 -1.45
N MET A 249 10.39 14.81 -0.35
CA MET A 249 9.63 16.04 -0.17
C MET A 249 10.26 17.17 -0.98
N SER A 250 9.40 17.97 -1.61
CA SER A 250 9.78 19.22 -2.25
C SER A 250 8.76 20.31 -1.91
N GLY A 251 9.21 21.56 -1.92
CA GLY A 251 8.35 22.70 -1.64
C GLY A 251 8.02 22.91 -0.15
N ASN A 252 6.93 23.65 0.09
CA ASN A 252 6.62 24.26 1.39
C ASN A 252 5.28 23.78 1.98
N ILE A 253 4.70 22.70 1.43
CA ILE A 253 3.40 22.17 1.84
C ILE A 253 3.62 20.77 2.41
N ASP A 254 2.99 20.48 3.55
CA ASP A 254 3.00 19.16 4.16
C ASP A 254 2.27 18.15 3.25
N ARG A 255 2.89 16.99 3.05
CA ARG A 255 2.25 15.87 2.35
C ARG A 255 1.53 15.01 3.37
N TYR A 256 0.27 14.74 3.07
CA TYR A 256 -0.55 13.77 3.80
C TYR A 256 -0.86 12.62 2.86
N SER A 257 -0.80 11.40 3.38
CA SER A 257 -1.18 10.22 2.61
C SER A 257 -1.79 9.15 3.49
N LEU A 258 -2.55 8.26 2.88
CA LEU A 258 -3.11 7.07 3.50
C LEU A 258 -2.65 5.85 2.71
N GLY A 259 -2.09 4.85 3.38
CA GLY A 259 -1.75 3.56 2.78
C GLY A 259 -2.57 2.45 3.42
N LEU A 260 -3.41 1.76 2.64
CA LEU A 260 -4.10 0.56 3.07
C LEU A 260 -3.27 -0.66 2.64
N PHE A 261 -2.74 -1.40 3.61
CA PHE A 261 -1.85 -2.54 3.38
C PHE A 261 -2.63 -3.85 3.61
N ALA A 262 -2.69 -4.71 2.59
CA ALA A 262 -3.31 -6.03 2.67
C ALA A 262 -2.33 -7.08 3.20
N PHE A 263 -2.67 -7.71 4.30
CA PHE A 263 -1.94 -8.83 4.90
C PHE A 263 -2.81 -10.08 4.94
N ASN A 264 -2.19 -11.25 5.01
CA ASN A 264 -2.90 -12.52 5.14
C ASN A 264 -2.64 -13.09 6.54
N ASN A 265 -3.69 -13.49 7.26
CA ASN A 265 -3.57 -14.10 8.60
C ASN A 265 -3.26 -15.60 8.55
N GLY A 266 -3.28 -16.21 7.37
CA GLY A 266 -2.90 -17.59 7.13
C GLY A 266 -1.55 -17.72 6.45
N THR A 267 -1.37 -18.81 5.73
CA THR A 267 -0.17 -19.07 4.94
C THR A 267 -0.37 -18.67 3.48
N ILE A 268 0.69 -18.13 2.89
CA ILE A 268 0.77 -17.86 1.45
C ILE A 268 1.58 -18.99 0.81
N GLN A 269 1.06 -19.50 -0.29
CA GLN A 269 1.70 -20.53 -1.12
C GLN A 269 1.69 -20.09 -2.58
N VAL A 270 2.74 -20.44 -3.31
CA VAL A 270 2.75 -20.31 -4.77
C VAL A 270 1.69 -21.26 -5.33
N PRO A 271 0.72 -20.80 -6.14
CA PRO A 271 -0.23 -21.67 -6.81
C PRO A 271 0.49 -22.70 -7.69
N GLU A 272 -0.02 -23.93 -7.73
CA GLU A 272 0.60 -25.03 -8.49
C GLU A 272 0.65 -24.71 -9.99
N GLU A 273 -0.36 -24.01 -10.51
CA GLU A 273 -0.49 -23.55 -11.89
C GLU A 273 0.61 -22.55 -12.29
N LEU A 274 1.28 -21.95 -11.31
CA LEU A 274 2.38 -21.01 -11.52
C LEU A 274 3.76 -21.69 -11.47
N VAL A 275 3.80 -23.02 -11.39
CA VAL A 275 5.02 -23.83 -11.34
C VAL A 275 5.05 -24.82 -12.50
N ASP A 276 6.09 -24.74 -13.31
CA ASP A 276 6.33 -25.64 -14.44
C ASP A 276 7.84 -25.81 -14.70
N ASP A 277 8.22 -26.60 -15.71
CA ASP A 277 9.63 -26.85 -16.04
C ASP A 277 10.40 -25.58 -16.44
N LEU A 278 9.72 -24.55 -16.94
CA LEU A 278 10.30 -23.25 -17.29
C LEU A 278 10.31 -22.27 -16.10
N HIS A 279 9.40 -22.46 -15.13
CA HIS A 279 9.21 -21.64 -13.94
C HIS A 279 9.19 -22.52 -12.68
N PRO A 280 10.35 -23.06 -12.25
CA PRO A 280 10.41 -23.89 -11.05
C PRO A 280 9.99 -23.10 -9.80
N LEU A 281 9.56 -23.81 -8.76
CA LEU A 281 9.18 -23.22 -7.48
C LEU A 281 10.38 -22.46 -6.89
N LYS A 282 10.16 -21.20 -6.49
CA LYS A 282 11.20 -20.35 -5.87
C LYS A 282 10.95 -20.01 -4.41
N TYR A 283 9.78 -20.36 -3.88
CA TYR A 283 9.34 -19.99 -2.55
C TYR A 283 8.52 -21.13 -1.93
N ASN A 284 8.92 -21.64 -0.76
CA ASN A 284 8.04 -22.52 0.01
C ASN A 284 6.86 -21.75 0.61
N THR A 285 5.81 -22.47 0.99
CA THR A 285 4.68 -21.95 1.76
C THR A 285 5.16 -21.25 3.04
N PHE A 286 4.61 -20.07 3.34
CA PHE A 286 5.09 -19.22 4.42
C PHE A 286 3.96 -18.50 5.19
N ASP A 287 4.17 -18.24 6.48
CA ASP A 287 3.28 -17.39 7.30
C ASP A 287 3.56 -15.91 7.00
N HIS A 288 2.58 -15.20 6.45
CA HIS A 288 2.76 -13.80 6.05
C HIS A 288 3.00 -12.88 7.26
N LEU A 289 2.33 -13.11 8.40
CA LEU A 289 2.61 -12.32 9.61
C LEU A 289 3.94 -12.72 10.25
N GLY A 290 4.34 -13.98 10.07
CA GLY A 290 5.67 -14.49 10.43
C GLY A 290 6.79 -13.79 9.68
N LEU A 291 6.60 -13.53 8.39
CA LEU A 291 7.53 -12.75 7.58
C LEU A 291 7.75 -11.33 8.16
N LEU A 292 6.70 -10.67 8.65
CA LEU A 292 6.83 -9.34 9.30
C LEU A 292 7.68 -9.39 10.57
N ARG A 293 7.58 -10.48 11.33
CA ARG A 293 8.42 -10.71 12.52
C ARG A 293 9.87 -10.99 12.10
N PHE A 294 10.06 -11.79 11.04
CA PHE A 294 11.38 -12.09 10.49
C PHE A 294 12.11 -10.83 10.02
N TYR A 295 11.42 -9.88 9.37
CA TYR A 295 12.00 -8.58 8.99
C TYR A 295 12.61 -7.77 10.15
N ARG A 296 12.25 -8.09 11.40
CA ARG A 296 12.78 -7.44 12.61
C ARG A 296 13.90 -8.21 13.30
N THR A 297 14.25 -9.40 12.82
CA THR A 297 15.40 -10.15 13.34
C THR A 297 16.69 -9.63 12.71
N ASP A 298 17.84 -9.88 13.35
CA ASP A 298 19.14 -9.51 12.77
C ASP A 298 19.36 -10.20 11.41
N GLU A 299 18.87 -11.43 11.25
CA GLU A 299 18.94 -12.18 10.00
C GLU A 299 18.10 -11.51 8.90
N GLY A 300 16.84 -11.20 9.18
CA GLY A 300 15.96 -10.55 8.21
C GLY A 300 16.44 -9.15 7.84
N TYR A 301 16.95 -8.39 8.82
CA TYR A 301 17.47 -7.04 8.59
C TYR A 301 18.74 -7.03 7.70
N ASN A 302 19.62 -8.01 7.86
CA ASN A 302 20.88 -8.09 7.11
C ASN A 302 20.76 -8.88 5.80
N SER A 303 19.62 -9.54 5.54
CA SER A 303 19.40 -10.29 4.31
C SER A 303 19.25 -9.37 3.10
N LYS A 304 19.91 -9.73 1.99
CA LYS A 304 19.76 -9.02 0.70
C LYS A 304 18.36 -9.19 0.10
N CYS A 305 17.71 -10.32 0.38
CA CYS A 305 16.36 -10.63 -0.06
C CYS A 305 15.65 -11.37 1.09
N PRO A 306 15.10 -10.64 2.08
CA PRO A 306 14.61 -11.27 3.30
C PRO A 306 13.44 -12.23 3.06
N ILE A 307 12.60 -11.98 2.06
CA ILE A 307 11.54 -12.92 1.70
C ILE A 307 12.07 -14.26 1.19
N LYS A 308 13.13 -14.26 0.36
CA LYS A 308 13.78 -15.53 -0.06
C LYS A 308 14.46 -16.23 1.12
N ALA A 309 15.06 -15.47 2.04
CA ALA A 309 15.65 -16.05 3.24
C ALA A 309 14.59 -16.68 4.16
N TYR A 310 13.42 -16.05 4.29
CA TYR A 310 12.33 -16.53 5.13
C TYR A 310 11.61 -17.75 4.53
N CYS A 311 11.25 -17.68 3.24
CA CYS A 311 10.50 -18.74 2.57
C CYS A 311 11.39 -19.95 2.22
N GLY A 312 12.68 -19.73 1.94
CA GLY A 312 13.52 -20.75 1.30
C GLY A 312 13.03 -21.10 -0.11
N VAL A 313 13.65 -22.13 -0.70
CA VAL A 313 13.26 -22.76 -1.97
C VAL A 313 12.88 -24.20 -1.71
#